data_AF-A0A8B3L6F4-F1
#
_entry.id   AF-A0A8B3L6F4-F1
#
_cell.length_a   1.000
_cell.length_b   1.000
_cell.length_c   1.000
_cell.angle_alpha   90.00
_cell.angle_beta   90.00
_cell.angle_gamma   90.00
#
_symmetry.space_group_name_H-M   'P 1'
#
loop_
_entity.id
_entity.type
_entity.pdbx_description
1 polymer ?
#
loop_
_entity_poly.entity_id
_entity_poly.type
_entity_poly.pdbx_seq_one_letter_code
_entity_poly.pdbx_strand_id
1 'polypeptide(L)'
;MQDIAAELQQVVFKAAGTIKPGMGIKAQINAACDALGYPRGHWRVRDAWYGTASNWNGKAIFDLLGRYNRLCQKAGSNVEPVNEPVAVIAKASNRG
;
A
#
# COMPACT_ATOMS: atom_id res chain seq x y z
N MET A 1 -2.11 4.12 -18.19
CA MET A 1 -2.43 2.79 -17.66
C MET A 1 -1.90 2.78 -16.24
N GLN A 2 -2.75 2.73 -15.21
CA GLN A 2 -2.28 2.63 -13.83
C GLN A 2 -2.27 1.14 -13.47
N ASP A 3 -1.06 0.60 -13.27
CA ASP A 3 -0.81 -0.77 -12.83
C ASP A 3 -1.17 -0.88 -11.34
N ILE A 4 -2.01 -1.85 -10.98
CA ILE A 4 -2.40 -2.10 -9.58
C ILE A 4 -1.17 -2.30 -8.69
N ALA A 5 -0.13 -2.93 -9.20
CA ALA A 5 1.11 -3.12 -8.45
C ALA A 5 1.80 -1.78 -8.15
N ALA A 6 1.78 -0.84 -9.10
CA ALA A 6 2.31 0.51 -8.91
C ALA A 6 1.45 1.32 -7.92
N GLU A 7 0.12 1.17 -7.94
CA GLU A 7 -0.76 1.81 -6.96
C GLU A 7 -0.48 1.30 -5.54
N LEU A 8 -0.37 -0.02 -5.37
CA LEU A 8 -0.06 -0.64 -4.08
C LEU A 8 1.34 -0.27 -3.59
N GLN A 9 2.30 -0.15 -4.50
CA GLN A 9 3.64 0.35 -4.20
C GLN A 9 3.60 1.77 -3.65
N GLN A 10 2.86 2.67 -4.32
CA GLN A 10 2.70 4.05 -3.85
C GLN A 10 2.03 4.11 -2.48
N VAL A 11 1.01 3.30 -2.23
CA VAL A 11 0.35 3.18 -0.92
C VAL A 11 1.36 2.81 0.16
N VAL A 12 2.19 1.80 -0.08
CA VAL A 12 3.21 1.36 0.87
C VAL A 12 4.29 2.42 1.10
N PHE A 13 4.74 3.12 0.06
CA PHE A 13 5.70 4.22 0.19
C PHE A 13 5.13 5.37 1.01
N LYS A 14 3.87 5.76 0.78
CA LYS A 14 3.21 6.78 1.58
C LYS A 14 3.06 6.33 3.03
N ALA A 15 2.72 5.06 3.26
CA ALA A 15 2.59 4.51 4.61
C ALA A 15 3.91 4.46 5.38
N ALA A 16 5.05 4.31 4.69
CA ALA A 16 6.37 4.37 5.29
C ALA A 16 6.71 5.75 5.89
N GLY A 17 5.99 6.79 5.47
CA GLY A 17 6.23 8.16 5.89
C GLY A 17 7.53 8.72 5.33
N THR A 18 8.10 9.71 6.02
CA THR A 18 9.32 10.40 5.58
C THR A 18 10.54 9.47 5.64
N ILE A 19 11.09 9.13 4.47
CA ILE A 19 12.34 8.38 4.34
C ILE A 19 13.53 9.32 4.57
N LYS A 20 14.39 8.99 5.53
CA LYS A 20 15.60 9.77 5.84
C LYS A 20 16.81 9.24 5.06
N PRO A 21 17.77 10.10 4.67
CA PRO A 21 19.05 9.66 4.11
C PRO A 21 19.74 8.63 5.04
N GLY A 22 20.24 7.54 4.47
CA GLY A 22 20.87 6.44 5.23
C GLY A 22 19.90 5.42 5.84
N MET A 23 18.57 5.63 5.74
CA MET A 23 17.60 4.62 6.17
C MET A 23 17.60 3.42 5.21
N GLY A 24 17.98 2.24 5.69
CA GLY A 24 17.97 1.03 4.86
C GLY A 24 16.56 0.59 4.45
N ILE A 25 16.43 -0.08 3.30
CA ILE A 25 15.13 -0.54 2.76
C ILE A 25 14.36 -1.38 3.78
N LYS A 26 15.03 -2.26 4.54
CA LYS A 26 14.42 -3.04 5.62
C LYS A 26 13.74 -2.15 6.68
N ALA A 27 14.37 -1.05 7.06
CA ALA A 27 13.80 -0.11 8.02
C ALA A 27 12.60 0.63 7.45
N GLN A 28 12.64 1.01 6.17
CA GLN A 28 11.52 1.66 5.48
C GLN A 28 10.30 0.72 5.36
N ILE A 29 10.51 -0.55 4.99
CA ILE A 29 9.46 -1.58 4.95
C ILE A 29 8.87 -1.81 6.34
N ASN A 30 9.70 -1.85 7.38
CA ASN A 30 9.23 -2.01 8.75
C ASN A 30 8.42 -0.80 9.23
N ALA A 31 8.81 0.43 8.86
CA ALA A 31 8.02 1.62 9.15
C ALA A 31 6.64 1.55 8.48
N ALA A 32 6.56 1.12 7.22
CA ALA A 32 5.29 0.88 6.55
C ALA A 32 4.47 -0.22 7.22
N CYS A 33 5.10 -1.32 7.65
CA CYS A 33 4.42 -2.38 8.41
C CYS A 33 3.82 -1.84 9.71
N ASP A 34 4.60 -1.10 10.48
CA ASP A 34 4.19 -0.52 11.75
C ASP A 34 2.99 0.44 11.54
N ALA A 35 3.02 1.28 10.51
CA ALA A 35 1.93 2.20 10.16
C ALA A 35 0.64 1.49 9.68
N LEU A 36 0.78 0.43 8.88
CA LEU A 36 -0.34 -0.36 8.33
C LEU A 36 -0.86 -1.43 9.31
N GLY A 37 -0.21 -1.60 10.46
CA GLY A 37 -0.56 -2.59 11.48
C GLY A 37 -0.27 -4.03 11.07
N TYR A 38 0.77 -4.24 10.25
CA TYR A 38 1.31 -5.57 9.94
C TYR A 38 2.51 -5.90 10.85
N PRO A 39 2.79 -7.19 11.10
CA PRO A 39 4.07 -7.60 11.65
C PRO A 39 5.23 -7.10 10.78
N ARG A 40 6.38 -6.80 11.40
CA ARG A 40 7.58 -6.36 10.68
C ARG A 40 8.03 -7.39 9.66
N GLY A 41 8.37 -6.94 8.46
CA GLY A 41 8.76 -7.80 7.34
C GLY A 41 7.61 -8.60 6.71
N HIS A 42 6.34 -8.25 6.98
CA HIS A 42 5.20 -8.96 6.42
C HIS A 42 5.23 -8.95 4.88
N TRP A 43 5.03 -10.12 4.28
CA TRP A 43 5.20 -10.34 2.83
C TRP A 43 4.36 -9.39 1.98
N ARG A 44 3.14 -9.06 2.40
CA ARG A 44 2.28 -8.10 1.66
C ARG A 44 2.96 -6.75 1.47
N VAL A 45 3.47 -6.17 2.56
CA VAL A 45 4.12 -4.85 2.51
C VAL A 45 5.40 -4.93 1.68
N ARG A 46 6.18 -6.01 1.84
CA ARG A 46 7.42 -6.22 1.09
C ARG A 46 7.18 -6.38 -0.41
N ASP A 47 6.23 -7.21 -0.81
CA ASP A 47 5.98 -7.48 -2.22
C ASP A 47 5.36 -6.26 -2.91
N ALA A 48 4.44 -5.56 -2.24
CA ALA A 48 3.93 -4.27 -2.73
C ALA A 48 5.03 -3.20 -2.80
N TRP A 49 5.96 -3.14 -1.83
CA TRP A 49 7.13 -2.24 -1.87
C TRP A 49 7.95 -2.42 -3.14
N TYR A 50 8.18 -3.66 -3.57
CA TYR A 50 8.93 -3.98 -4.78
C TYR A 50 8.09 -3.96 -6.06
N GLY A 51 6.79 -3.64 -5.98
CA GLY A 51 5.90 -3.60 -7.14
C GLY A 51 5.58 -4.99 -7.71
N THR A 52 5.66 -6.06 -6.91
CA THR A 52 5.41 -7.44 -7.36
C THR A 52 4.00 -7.96 -7.01
N ALA A 53 3.07 -7.04 -6.72
CA ALA A 53 1.72 -7.35 -6.26
C ALA A 53 0.68 -7.58 -7.39
N SER A 54 1.10 -7.66 -8.65
CA SER A 54 0.22 -7.75 -9.84
C SER A 54 -0.64 -9.02 -9.89
N ASN A 55 -0.21 -10.10 -9.24
CA ASN A 55 -0.94 -11.37 -9.20
C ASN A 55 -1.73 -11.60 -7.89
N TRP A 56 -1.91 -10.55 -7.08
CA TRP A 56 -2.65 -10.69 -5.83
C TRP A 56 -4.15 -10.86 -6.07
N ASN A 57 -4.77 -11.69 -5.24
CA ASN A 57 -6.23 -11.75 -5.21
C ASN A 57 -6.82 -10.48 -4.58
N GLY A 58 -8.09 -10.21 -4.89
CA GLY A 58 -8.80 -9.03 -4.38
C GLY A 58 -8.77 -8.92 -2.85
N LYS A 59 -8.83 -10.04 -2.11
CA LYS A 59 -8.79 -10.03 -0.63
C LYS A 59 -7.50 -9.43 -0.07
N ALA A 60 -6.35 -9.76 -0.67
CA ALA A 60 -5.06 -9.19 -0.26
C ALA A 60 -4.98 -7.69 -0.57
N ILE A 61 -5.52 -7.28 -1.73
CA ILE A 61 -5.60 -5.88 -2.16
C ILE A 61 -6.49 -5.08 -1.20
N PHE A 62 -7.72 -5.54 -0.96
CA PHE A 62 -8.69 -4.88 -0.07
C PHE A 62 -8.17 -4.77 1.37
N ASP A 63 -7.47 -5.78 1.89
CA ASP A 63 -6.87 -5.71 3.23
C ASP A 63 -5.79 -4.62 3.33
N LEU A 64 -4.89 -4.54 2.34
CA LEU A 64 -3.84 -3.51 2.31
C LEU A 64 -4.46 -2.10 2.21
N LEU A 65 -5.36 -1.89 1.25
CA LEU A 65 -6.02 -0.61 1.04
C LEU A 65 -6.89 -0.22 2.25
N GLY A 66 -7.61 -1.16 2.85
CA GLY A 66 -8.41 -0.91 4.04
C GLY A 66 -7.57 -0.50 5.26
N ARG A 67 -6.37 -1.06 5.42
CA ARG A 67 -5.40 -0.64 6.45
C ARG A 67 -4.87 0.75 6.17
N TYR A 68 -4.54 1.05 4.92
CA TYR A 68 -4.09 2.37 4.53
C TYR A 68 -5.18 3.43 4.75
N ASN A 69 -6.43 3.15 4.37
CA ASN A 69 -7.54 4.08 4.61
C ASN A 69 -7.76 4.34 6.11
N ARG A 70 -7.59 3.33 6.97
CA ARG A 70 -7.58 3.53 8.44
C ARG A 70 -6.41 4.40 8.92
N LEU A 71 -5.23 4.27 8.29
CA LEU A 71 -4.10 5.15 8.56
C LEU A 71 -4.43 6.59 8.17
N CYS A 72 -5.02 6.82 6.99
CA CYS A 72 -5.45 8.15 6.56
C CYS A 72 -6.46 8.78 7.52
N GLN A 73 -7.47 8.00 7.95
CA GLN A 73 -8.46 8.46 8.94
C GLN A 73 -7.82 8.88 10.27
N LYS A 74 -6.79 8.16 10.73
CA LYS A 74 -6.04 8.52 11.95
C LYS A 74 -5.14 9.74 11.74
N ALA A 75 -4.56 9.91 10.56
CA ALA A 75 -3.64 10.99 10.24
C ALA A 75 -4.36 12.33 9.91
N GLY A 76 -5.67 12.31 9.68
CA GLY A 76 -6.45 13.48 9.28
C GLY A 76 -6.16 13.93 7.84
N SER A 77 -6.36 15.22 7.54
CA SER A 77 -6.31 15.81 6.19
C SER A 77 -4.93 15.77 5.48
N ASN A 78 -3.91 15.15 6.08
CA ASN A 78 -2.55 15.11 5.54
C ASN A 78 -2.27 13.87 4.67
N VAL A 79 -3.19 12.89 4.61
CA VAL A 79 -3.03 11.68 3.79
C VAL A 79 -4.36 11.38 3.08
N GLU A 80 -4.36 11.50 1.75
CA GLU A 80 -5.56 11.26 0.93
C GLU A 80 -5.94 9.76 0.93
N PRO A 81 -7.19 9.40 1.24
CA PRO A 81 -7.65 8.02 1.18
C PRO A 81 -7.70 7.49 -0.26
N VAL A 82 -7.52 6.19 -0.42
CA VAL A 82 -7.78 5.51 -1.70
C VAL A 82 -9.29 5.34 -1.79
N ASN A 83 -9.94 6.25 -2.53
CA ASN A 83 -11.35 6.54 -2.33
C ASN A 83 -12.31 5.38 -2.59
N GLU A 84 -12.03 4.43 -3.48
CA GLU A 84 -12.77 3.15 -3.47
C GLU A 84 -11.94 1.99 -4.03
N PRO A 85 -11.68 0.94 -3.24
CA PRO A 85 -11.04 -0.28 -3.73
C PRO A 85 -11.80 -0.96 -4.89
N VAL A 86 -13.11 -0.75 -4.98
CA VAL A 86 -13.96 -1.22 -6.09
C VAL A 86 -13.64 -0.47 -7.38
N ALA A 87 -13.41 0.85 -7.34
CA ALA A 87 -13.03 1.62 -8.52
C ALA A 87 -11.64 1.24 -9.06
N VAL A 88 -10.72 0.88 -8.14
CA VAL A 88 -9.39 0.37 -8.48
C VAL A 88 -9.47 -0.98 -9.19
N ILE A 89 -10.27 -1.92 -8.66
CA ILE A 89 -10.47 -3.24 -9.29
C ILE A 89 -11.31 -3.13 -10.58
N ALA A 90 -12.34 -2.28 -10.62
CA ALA A 90 -13.15 -2.05 -11.81
C ALA A 90 -12.31 -1.46 -12.96
N LYS A 91 -11.37 -0.54 -12.67
CA LYS A 91 -10.40 -0.07 -13.67
C LYS A 91 -9.49 -1.18 -14.20
N ALA A 92 -9.11 -2.14 -13.36
CA ALA A 92 -8.30 -3.29 -13.76
C ALA A 92 -9.11 -4.35 -14.54
N SER A 93 -10.40 -4.48 -14.26
CA SER A 93 -11.26 -5.54 -14.80
C SER A 93 -12.01 -5.16 -16.10
N ASN A 94 -12.23 -3.87 -16.40
CA ASN A 94 -13.00 -3.41 -17.58
C ASN A 94 -12.23 -3.40 -18.92
N ARG A 95 -11.17 -4.20 -19.06
CA ARG A 95 -10.36 -4.28 -20.29
C ARG A 95 -10.07 -5.72 -20.74
N GLY A 96 -11.04 -6.61 -20.53
CA GLY A 96 -11.11 -7.91 -21.21
C GLY A 96 -11.76 -7.79 -22.58
#